data_AF-A0A2N9WT65-F1
#
_entry.id   AF-A0A2N9WT65-F1
#
_cell.length_a   1.000
_cell.length_b   1.000
_cell.length_c   1.000
_cell.angle_alpha   90.00
_cell.angle_beta   90.00
_cell.angle_gamma   90.00
#
_symmetry.space_group_name_H-M   'P 1'
#
loop_
_entity.id
_entity.type
_entity.pdbx_description
1 polymer ?
#
loop_
_entity_poly.entity_id
_entity_poly.type
_entity_poly.pdbx_seq_one_letter_code
_entity_poly.pdbx_strand_id
1 'polypeptide(L)' 'MYNYQSDTTQFLNEFMAKHPEEVQVQLKHRAMLWDVQLNPEDEANFAAAKLPKKGYTYLTE' A
#
# COMPACT_ATOMS: atom_id res chain seq x y z
N MET A 1 27.73 -19.47 -1.62
CA MET A 1 26.41 -18.87 -1.40
C MET A 1 26.23 -17.80 -2.47
N TYR A 2 25.23 -17.95 -3.35
CA TYR A 2 25.08 -17.08 -4.52
C TYR A 2 24.40 -15.77 -4.11
N ASN A 3 25.14 -14.66 -4.21
CA ASN A 3 24.59 -13.30 -4.08
C ASN A 3 24.14 -12.79 -5.44
N TYR A 4 23.31 -13.57 -6.14
CA TYR A 4 22.75 -13.09 -7.39
C TYR A 4 21.71 -12.00 -7.09
N GLN A 5 21.85 -10.88 -7.77
CA GLN A 5 20.90 -9.78 -7.76
C GLN A 5 20.57 -9.46 -9.21
N SER A 6 19.29 -9.24 -9.52
CA SER A 6 18.89 -8.84 -10.86
C SER A 6 19.46 -7.47 -11.22
N ASP A 7 19.72 -7.25 -12.52
CA ASP A 7 20.20 -5.97 -13.06
C ASP A 7 19.33 -4.81 -12.61
N THR A 8 18.00 -5.00 -12.60
CA THR A 8 17.04 -4.00 -12.11
C THR A 8 17.30 -3.62 -10.66
N THR A 9 17.56 -4.60 -9.80
CA THR A 9 17.76 -4.31 -8.38
C THR A 9 19.11 -3.63 -8.15
N GLN A 10 20.16 -4.00 -8.92
CA GLN A 10 21.45 -3.30 -8.85
C GLN A 10 21.31 -1.85 -9.27
N PHE A 11 20.62 -1.60 -10.40
CA PHE A 11 20.32 -0.25 -10.88
C PHE A 11 19.59 0.61 -9.83
N LEU A 12 18.54 0.06 -9.20
CA LEU A 12 17.78 0.78 -8.17
C LEU A 12 18.65 1.13 -6.97
N ASN A 13 19.52 0.21 -6.53
CA ASN A 13 20.43 0.48 -5.42
C ASN A 13 21.43 1.58 -5.75
N GLU A 14 22.03 1.55 -6.94
CA GLU A 14 22.95 2.59 -7.40
C GLU A 14 22.26 3.94 -7.56
N PHE A 15 21.03 3.96 -8.07
CA PHE A 15 20.23 5.16 -8.22
C PHE A 15 19.94 5.80 -6.85
N MET A 16 19.46 5.01 -5.88
CA MET A 16 19.17 5.50 -4.54
C MET A 16 20.43 5.98 -3.80
N ALA A 17 21.60 5.39 -4.06
CA ALA A 17 22.87 5.85 -3.50
C ALA A 17 23.31 7.21 -4.08
N LYS A 18 23.01 7.47 -5.36
CA LYS A 18 23.32 8.73 -6.04
C LYS A 18 22.31 9.84 -5.75
N HIS A 19 21.08 9.47 -5.41
CA HIS A 19 19.95 10.38 -5.22
C HIS A 19 19.31 10.24 -3.82
N PRO A 20 20.00 10.66 -2.74
CA PRO A 20 19.45 10.57 -1.38
C PRO A 20 18.18 11.42 -1.18
N GLU A 21 17.94 12.44 -2.01
CA GLU A 21 16.73 13.25 -2.04
C GLU A 21 15.46 12.44 -2.35
N GLU A 22 15.59 11.39 -3.18
CA GLU A 22 14.47 10.53 -3.59
C GLU A 22 13.89 9.73 -2.42
N VAL A 23 14.65 9.54 -1.34
CA VAL A 23 14.16 8.90 -0.11
C VAL A 23 13.01 9.72 0.50
N GLN A 24 13.13 11.05 0.52
CA GLN A 24 12.08 11.94 1.05
C GLN A 24 10.86 11.94 0.14
N VAL A 25 11.08 11.91 -1.19
CA VAL A 25 10.02 11.80 -2.19
C VAL A 25 9.26 10.47 -2.05
N GLN A 26 9.99 9.37 -1.84
CA GLN A 26 9.40 8.06 -1.62
C GLN A 26 8.52 8.02 -0.37
N LEU A 27 8.95 8.63 0.73
CA LEU A 27 8.15 8.75 1.95
C LEU A 27 6.88 9.57 1.71
N LYS A 28 7.00 10.71 1.03
CA LYS A 28 5.86 11.56 0.66
C LYS A 28 4.85 10.80 -0.20
N HIS A 29 5.30 10.09 -1.22
CA HIS A 29 4.43 9.31 -2.10
C HIS A 29 3.82 8.10 -1.39
N ARG A 30 4.55 7.45 -0.49
CA ARG A 30 3.99 6.36 0.33
C ARG A 30 2.87 6.86 1.24
N ALA A 31 3.00 8.07 1.79
CA ALA A 31 1.94 8.70 2.57
C ALA A 31 0.71 9.06 1.72
N MET A 32 0.90 9.36 0.44
CA MET A 32 -0.18 9.75 -0.48
C MET A 32 -1.13 8.60 -0.85
N LEU A 33 -0.65 7.34 -0.83
CA LEU A 33 -1.45 6.19 -1.29
C LEU A 33 -2.81 6.05 -0.60
N TRP A 34 -2.91 6.54 0.65
CA TRP A 34 -4.13 6.49 1.47
C TRP A 34 -4.60 7.87 1.92
N ASP A 35 -4.11 8.93 1.28
CA ASP A 35 -4.57 10.30 1.53
C ASP A 35 -5.93 10.53 0.84
N VAL A 36 -6.94 9.81 1.32
CA VAL A 36 -8.31 9.86 0.81
C VAL A 36 -9.19 10.50 1.88
N GLN A 37 -9.81 11.63 1.54
CA GLN A 37 -10.87 12.20 2.36
C GLN A 37 -12.16 11.42 2.11
N LEU A 38 -12.65 10.75 3.15
CA LEU A 38 -13.94 10.09 3.12
C LEU A 38 -15.06 11.09 3.38
N ASN A 39 -16.17 10.96 2.66
CA ASN A 39 -17.36 11.75 2.89
C ASN A 39 -18.09 11.23 4.14
N PRO A 40 -18.34 12.07 5.16
CA PRO A 40 -19.00 11.64 6.40
C PRO A 40 -20.38 11.03 6.19
N GLU A 41 -21.12 11.49 5.18
CA GLU A 41 -22.44 10.94 4.86
C GLU A 41 -22.35 9.50 4.34
N ASP A 42 -21.38 9.24 3.45
CA ASP A 42 -21.15 7.90 2.91
C ASP A 42 -20.70 6.93 4.01
N GLU A 43 -19.82 7.36 4.92
CA GLU A 43 -19.42 6.55 6.07
C GLU A 43 -20.62 6.16 6.96
N ALA A 44 -21.49 7.12 7.26
CA ALA A 44 -22.70 6.87 8.05
C ALA A 44 -23.63 5.88 7.32
N ASN A 45 -23.81 6.05 6.01
CA ASN A 45 -24.63 5.17 5.18
C ASN A 45 -24.06 3.74 5.13
N PHE A 46 -22.74 3.58 4.98
CA PHE A 46 -22.08 2.28 4.99
C PHE A 46 -22.14 1.59 6.36
N ALA A 47 -22.02 2.37 7.44
CA ALA A 47 -22.17 1.86 8.80
C ALA A 47 -23.60 1.36 9.06
N ALA A 48 -24.61 2.12 8.62
CA ALA A 48 -26.01 1.73 8.72
C ALA A 48 -26.36 0.49 7.86
N ALA A 49 -25.75 0.36 6.68
CA ALA A 49 -25.98 -0.76 5.76
C ALA A 49 -25.16 -2.03 6.09
N LYS A 50 -24.44 -2.06 7.22
CA LYS A 50 -23.55 -3.18 7.57
C LYS A 50 -24.32 -4.46 7.87
N LEU A 51 -24.15 -5.47 7.01
CA LEU A 51 -24.71 -6.81 7.19
C LEU A 51 -23.71 -7.76 7.88
N PRO A 52 -24.18 -8.71 8.71
CA PRO A 52 -23.32 -9.74 9.27
C PRO A 52 -22.74 -10.60 8.14
N LYS A 53 -21.41 -10.68 8.07
CA LYS A 53 -20.68 -11.51 7.10
C LYS A 53 -20.26 -12.82 7.76
N LYS A 54 -20.39 -13.95 7.06
CA LYS A 54 -19.82 -15.22 7.52
C LYS A 54 -18.31 -15.08 7.71
N GLY A 55 -17.75 -15.70 8.75
CA GLY A 55 -16.32 -15.65 9.04
C GLY A 55 -15.45 -16.27 7.94
N TYR A 56 -16.04 -17.15 7.13
CA TYR A 56 -15.39 -17.69 5.94
C TYR A 56 -16.43 -17.83 4.83
N THR A 57 -16.26 -17.07 3.75
CA THR A 57 -17.23 -16.96 2.63
C THR A 57 -17.51 -18.32 1.98
N TYR A 58 -16.53 -19.21 1.98
CA TYR A 58 -16.59 -20.52 1.34
C TYR A 58 -16.79 -21.67 2.33
N LEU A 59 -17.07 -21.39 3.61
CA LEU A 59 -17.37 -22.45 4.56
C LEU A 59 -18.80 -22.90 4.29
N THR A 60 -18.91 -23.96 3.50
CA THR A 60 -20.10 -24.80 3.42
C THR A 60 -20.05 -25.74 4.62
N GLU A 61 -21.03 -25.61 5.53
CA GLU A 61 -21.31 -26.65 6.54
C GLU A 61 -21.71 -27.96 5.85
#